data_AF-A0A7X6UNG3-F1
#
_entry.id   AF-A0A7X6UNG3-F1
#
_cell.length_a   1.000
_cell.length_b   1.000
_cell.length_c   1.000
_cell.angle_alpha   90.00
_cell.angle_beta   90.00
_cell.angle_gamma   90.00
#
_symmetry.space_group_name_H-M   'P 1'
#
loop_
_entity.id
_entity.type
_entity.pdbx_description
1 polymer ?
#
loop_
_entity_poly.entity_id
_entity_poly.type
_entity_poly.pdbx_seq_one_letter_code
_entity_poly.pdbx_strand_id
1 'polypeptide(L)' 'MRNTMKASTIESKFPLLAVEHGCIISKDADITVAFRVDLPELFTVTSAEYEAIHAAWVKAVKVLPNYSV' A
#
# COMPACT_ATOMS: atom_id res chain seq x y z
N MET A 1 6.07 -26.94 -34.84
CA MET A 1 6.32 -25.64 -34.17
C MET A 1 5.50 -25.61 -32.88
N ARG A 2 6.15 -25.65 -31.70
CA ARG A 2 5.43 -25.60 -30.42
C ARG A 2 5.15 -24.14 -30.08
N ASN A 3 3.88 -23.80 -29.89
CA ASN A 3 3.47 -22.48 -29.42
C ASN A 3 3.79 -22.39 -27.92
N THR A 4 4.91 -21.76 -27.56
CA THR A 4 5.25 -21.48 -26.16
C THR A 4 4.33 -20.35 -25.69
N MET A 5 3.45 -20.59 -24.72
CA MET A 5 2.66 -19.52 -24.13
C MET A 5 3.60 -18.45 -23.55
N LYS A 6 3.39 -17.18 -23.90
CA LYS A 6 4.13 -16.04 -23.34
C LYS A 6 3.64 -15.68 -21.92
N ALA A 7 3.33 -16.67 -21.11
CA ALA A 7 2.97 -16.45 -19.71
C ALA A 7 4.25 -16.44 -18.87
N SER A 8 4.48 -15.34 -18.16
CA SER A 8 5.57 -15.20 -17.20
C SER A 8 4.98 -14.85 -15.85
N THR A 9 5.54 -15.37 -14.76
CA THR A 9 5.05 -15.07 -13.41
C THR A 9 5.41 -13.64 -13.01
N ILE A 10 4.65 -13.05 -12.09
CA ILE A 10 4.85 -11.65 -11.71
C ILE A 10 6.21 -11.42 -11.02
N GLU A 11 6.69 -12.43 -10.28
CA GLU A 11 7.99 -12.47 -9.58
C GLU A 11 9.18 -12.56 -10.54
N SER A 12 8.93 -12.96 -11.80
CA SER A 12 9.94 -12.94 -12.87
C SER A 12 10.08 -11.57 -13.54
N LYS A 13 9.12 -10.67 -13.32
CA LYS A 13 9.06 -9.33 -13.93
C LYS A 13 9.30 -8.21 -12.91
N PHE A 14 8.94 -8.45 -11.65
CA PHE A 14 9.10 -7.50 -10.55
C PHE A 14 10.03 -8.07 -9.47
N PRO A 15 10.68 -7.22 -8.66
CA PRO A 15 11.55 -7.66 -7.56
C PRO A 15 10.75 -8.22 -6.37
N LEU A 16 9.73 -9.04 -6.60
CA LEU A 16 8.92 -9.66 -5.57
C LEU A 16 9.62 -10.93 -5.06
N LEU A 17 9.85 -11.00 -3.75
CA LEU A 17 10.39 -12.17 -3.07
C LEU A 17 9.26 -13.08 -2.59
N ALA A 18 8.34 -12.54 -1.79
CA ALA A 18 7.23 -13.28 -1.21
C ALA A 18 6.11 -12.34 -0.76
N VAL A 19 4.93 -12.91 -0.47
CA VAL A 19 3.84 -12.22 0.23
C VAL A 19 3.56 -12.98 1.51
N GLU A 20 3.84 -12.36 2.65
CA GLU A 20 3.71 -12.98 3.96
C GLU A 20 3.04 -12.01 4.93
N HIS A 21 2.13 -12.51 5.76
CA HIS A 21 1.44 -11.69 6.78
C HIS A 21 0.77 -10.42 6.21
N GLY A 22 0.31 -10.46 4.96
CA GLY A 22 -0.29 -9.30 4.28
C GLY A 22 0.70 -8.23 3.83
N CYS A 23 2.00 -8.51 3.92
CA CYS A 23 3.08 -7.63 3.47
C CYS A 23 3.72 -8.19 2.19
N ILE A 24 4.11 -7.30 1.29
CA ILE A 24 4.91 -7.65 0.13
C ILE A 24 6.38 -7.51 0.52
N ILE A 25 7.16 -8.56 0.30
CA ILE A 25 8.60 -8.59 0.57
C ILE A 25 9.33 -8.46 -0.77
N SER A 26 10.20 -7.46 -0.87
CA SER A 26 11.04 -7.24 -2.04
C SER A 26 12.35 -8.02 -1.97
N LYS A 27 12.91 -8.36 -3.13
CA LYS A 27 14.29 -8.88 -3.25
C LYS A 27 15.34 -7.85 -2.86
N ASP A 28 14.96 -6.57 -2.90
CA ASP A 28 15.81 -5.42 -2.53
C ASP A 28 15.78 -5.11 -1.02
N ALA A 29 15.23 -6.02 -0.21
CA ALA A 29 15.08 -5.91 1.25
C ALA A 29 14.08 -4.86 1.75
N ASP A 30 13.20 -4.37 0.88
CA ASP A 30 12.05 -3.54 1.26
C ASP A 30 10.83 -4.37 1.69
N ILE A 31 10.05 -3.82 2.62
CA ILE A 31 8.76 -4.37 3.07
C ILE A 31 7.68 -3.35 2.74
N THR A 32 6.70 -3.72 1.91
CA THR A 32 5.56 -2.87 1.57
C THR A 32 4.29 -3.38 2.25
N VAL A 33 3.64 -2.50 3.00
CA VAL A 33 2.31 -2.74 3.58
C VAL A 33 1.29 -1.86 2.85
N ALA A 34 0.27 -2.49 2.27
CA ALA A 34 -0.78 -1.77 1.55
C ALA A 34 -1.97 -1.50 2.47
N PHE A 35 -2.39 -0.24 2.56
CA PHE A 35 -3.58 0.18 3.29
C PHE A 35 -4.66 0.64 2.31
N ARG A 36 -5.91 0.24 2.55
CA ARG A 36 -7.07 0.81 1.88
C ARG A 36 -7.71 1.84 2.80
N VAL A 37 -7.99 3.02 2.27
CA VAL A 37 -8.73 4.06 2.98
C VAL A 37 -10.06 4.26 2.27
N ASP A 38 -11.14 4.11 3.03
CA ASP A 38 -12.49 4.41 2.59
C ASP A 38 -12.82 5.83 3.06
N LEU A 39 -12.90 6.78 2.13
CA LEU A 39 -13.17 8.20 2.44
C LEU A 39 -14.67 8.49 2.39
N PRO A 40 -15.18 9.42 3.20
CA PRO A 40 -16.55 9.89 3.11
C PRO A 40 -16.81 10.57 1.75
N GLU A 41 -18.07 10.58 1.33
CA GLU A 41 -18.48 11.25 0.10
C GLU A 41 -18.17 12.76 0.13
N LEU A 42 -17.92 13.33 -1.05
CA LEU A 42 -17.63 14.76 -1.17
C LEU A 42 -18.79 15.59 -0.61
N PHE A 43 -18.46 16.56 0.26
CA PHE A 43 -19.38 17.51 0.88
C PHE A 43 -20.39 16.92 1.89
N THR A 44 -20.20 15.69 2.36
CA THR A 44 -21.07 15.13 3.42
C THR A 44 -20.58 15.41 4.84
N VAL A 45 -19.41 16.02 4.99
CA VAL A 45 -18.77 16.28 6.29
C VAL A 45 -18.77 17.76 6.61
N THR A 46 -18.97 18.07 7.89
CA THR A 46 -18.80 19.41 8.44
C THR A 46 -17.31 19.78 8.52
N SER A 47 -17.02 21.08 8.64
CA SER A 47 -15.64 21.56 8.82
C SER A 47 -14.93 20.92 10.02
N ALA A 48 -15.64 20.74 11.14
CA ALA A 48 -15.08 20.12 12.34
C ALA A 48 -14.73 18.63 12.12
N GLU A 49 -15.57 17.89 11.40
CA GLU A 49 -15.32 16.49 11.06
C GLU A 49 -14.14 16.34 10.10
N TYR A 50 -14.04 17.24 9.11
CA TYR A 50 -12.91 17.26 8.18
C TYR A 50 -11.58 17.47 8.92
N GLU A 51 -11.53 18.43 9.85
CA GLU A 51 -10.33 18.70 10.65
C GLU A 51 -9.95 17.50 11.53
N ALA A 52 -10.94 16.82 12.11
CA ALA A 52 -10.72 15.61 12.90
C ALA A 52 -10.13 14.46 12.05
N ILE A 53 -10.65 14.25 10.84
CA ILE A 53 -10.14 13.24 9.89
C ILE A 53 -8.70 13.57 9.48
N HIS A 54 -8.44 14.82 9.13
CA HIS A 54 -7.10 15.29 8.76
C HIS A 54 -6.10 15.09 9.92
N ALA A 55 -6.47 15.48 11.14
CA ALA A 55 -5.63 15.30 12.32
C ALA A 55 -5.34 13.82 12.61
N ALA A 56 -6.31 12.93 12.41
CA ALA A 56 -6.13 11.49 12.55
C ALA A 56 -5.13 10.94 11.52
N TRP A 57 -5.23 11.37 10.25
CA TRP A 57 -4.29 11.00 9.19
C TRP A 57 -2.86 11.45 9.49
N VAL A 58 -2.69 12.72 9.90
CA VAL A 58 -1.37 13.25 10.28
C VAL A 58 -0.76 12.45 11.43
N LYS A 59 -1.58 12.04 12.41
CA LYS A 59 -1.11 11.22 13.53
C LYS A 59 -0.72 9.81 13.07
N ALA A 60 -1.50 9.19 12.19
CA ALA A 60 -1.21 7.86 11.64
C ALA A 60 0.13 7.83 10.87
N VAL A 61 0.39 8.84 10.04
CA VAL A 61 1.67 8.95 9.30
C VAL A 61 2.84 9.17 10.26
N LYS A 62 2.65 9.98 11.31
CA LYS A 62 3.71 10.28 12.29
C LYS A 62 4.15 9.10 13.15
N VAL A 63 3.32 8.07 13.32
CA VAL A 63 3.67 6.88 14.12
C VAL A 63 4.37 5.80 13.31
N LEU A 64 4.53 5.99 12.00
CA LEU A 64 5.23 5.03 11.15
C LEU A 64 6.72 4.97 11.53
N PRO A 65 7.36 3.78 11.37
CA PRO A 65 8.79 3.63 11.59
C PRO A 65 9.62 4.60 10.74
N ASN A 66 10.83 4.91 11.21
CA ASN A 66 11.80 5.67 10.44
C ASN A 66 12.01 5.03 9.06
N TYR A 67 12.13 5.87 8.03
CA TYR A 67 12.28 5.46 6.62
C TYR A 67 11.04 4.81 5.98
N SER A 68 9.86 4.93 6.59
CA SER A 68 8.59 4.65 5.88
C SER A 68 8.33 5.73 4.83
N VAL A 69 7.94 5.29 3.63
CA VAL A 69 7.69 6.14 2.44
C VAL A 69 6.23 6.06 2.03
#